data_AF-A0A0B4U9E0-F1
#
_entry.id   AF-A0A0B4U9E0-F1
#
_cell.length_a   1.000
_cell.length_b   1.000
_cell.length_c   1.000
_cell.angle_alpha   90.00
_cell.angle_beta   90.00
_cell.angle_gamma   90.00
#
_symmetry.space_group_name_H-M   'P 1'
#
loop_
_entity.id
_entity.type
_entity.pdbx_description
1 polymer ?
#
loop_
_entity_poly.entity_id
_entity_poly.type
_entity_poly.pdbx_seq_one_letter_code
_entity_poly.pdbx_strand_id
1 'polypeptide(L)'
;MFCRVAAKELSALAPHLAKANVRLIGIGLEELGVEEFIEGKFFDGELYIDTDKKSFKDLNFKKLGFLNMVPALIAKVARDAVRKGKAWKVGGDMKGDGFQNGGLLVVAPKGEKVLFEFKQDNPADHADNSDILQALSIEVPTDLKDATAVDESVKVTDQECEEACAMPAKN
;
A
#
# COMPACT_ATOMS: atom_id res chain seq x y z
N MET A 1 0.35 -8.18 5.52
CA MET A 1 -0.22 -7.01 6.24
C MET A 1 -0.23 -5.76 5.37
N PHE A 2 0.91 -5.28 4.87
CA PHE A 2 1.01 -4.03 4.11
C PHE A 2 0.08 -3.98 2.89
N CYS A 3 0.03 -5.05 2.08
CA CYS A 3 -0.87 -5.13 0.93
C CYS A 3 -2.35 -5.02 1.32
N ARG A 4 -2.74 -5.60 2.47
CA ARG A 4 -4.12 -5.52 3.00
C ARG A 4 -4.48 -4.11 3.47
N VAL A 5 -3.52 -3.37 4.03
CA VAL A 5 -3.69 -1.97 4.45
C VAL A 5 -3.83 -1.07 3.22
N ALA A 6 -2.89 -1.15 2.28
CA ALA A 6 -2.92 -0.36 1.05
C ALA A 6 -4.18 -0.65 0.21
N ALA A 7 -4.62 -1.91 0.13
CA ALA A 7 -5.87 -2.26 -0.55
C ALA A 7 -7.09 -1.61 0.10
N LYS A 8 -7.16 -1.58 1.44
CA LYS A 8 -8.25 -0.90 2.16
C LYS A 8 -8.24 0.61 1.94
N GLU A 9 -7.06 1.22 1.90
CA GLU A 9 -6.90 2.65 1.60
C GLU A 9 -7.36 3.00 0.20
N LEU A 10 -6.97 2.18 -0.78
CA LEU A 10 -7.38 2.37 -2.16
C LEU A 10 -8.89 2.14 -2.33
N SER A 11 -9.47 1.22 -1.57
CA SER A 11 -10.91 0.93 -1.58
C SER A 11 -11.76 2.11 -1.10
N ALA A 12 -11.21 3.00 -0.28
CA ALA A 12 -11.88 4.25 0.08
C ALA A 12 -12.19 5.12 -1.15
N LEU A 13 -11.44 4.95 -2.26
CA LEU A 13 -11.70 5.66 -3.52
C LEU A 13 -12.82 5.03 -4.36
N ALA A 14 -13.19 3.77 -4.12
CA ALA A 14 -14.17 3.04 -4.93
C ALA A 14 -15.47 3.82 -5.21
N PRO A 15 -16.14 4.47 -4.23
CA PRO A 15 -17.35 5.24 -4.52
C PRO A 15 -17.10 6.48 -5.40
N HIS A 16 -15.93 7.10 -5.32
CA HIS A 16 -15.56 8.26 -6.15
C HIS A 16 -15.23 7.82 -7.58
N LEU A 17 -14.50 6.72 -7.72
CA LEU A 17 -14.16 6.12 -9.00
C LEU A 17 -15.42 5.64 -9.75
N ALA A 18 -16.34 4.97 -9.04
CA ALA A 18 -17.60 4.51 -9.62
C ALA A 18 -18.46 5.66 -10.18
N LYS A 19 -18.54 6.78 -9.46
CA LYS A 19 -19.25 7.99 -9.93
C LYS A 19 -18.62 8.58 -11.20
N ALA A 20 -17.30 8.48 -11.32
CA ALA A 20 -16.55 8.91 -12.49
C ALA A 20 -16.50 7.85 -13.61
N ASN A 21 -17.20 6.73 -13.47
CA ASN A 21 -17.18 5.59 -14.40
C ASN A 21 -15.77 5.00 -14.60
N VAL A 22 -14.98 4.99 -13.53
CA VAL A 22 -13.63 4.41 -13.48
C VAL A 22 -13.70 3.08 -12.74
N ARG A 23 -13.11 2.04 -13.33
CA ARG A 23 -13.02 0.71 -12.71
C ARG A 23 -11.80 0.65 -11.79
N LEU A 24 -11.99 0.09 -10.60
CA LEU A 24 -10.93 -0.23 -9.67
C LEU A 24 -10.59 -1.73 -9.80
N ILE A 25 -9.37 -2.04 -10.22
CA ILE A 25 -8.95 -3.41 -10.52
C ILE A 25 -7.67 -3.75 -9.73
N GLY A 26 -7.70 -4.86 -9.00
CA GLY A 26 -6.56 -5.46 -8.34
C GLY A 26 -6.07 -6.69 -9.10
N ILE A 27 -4.76 -6.87 -9.21
CA ILE A 27 -4.14 -8.04 -9.83
C ILE A 27 -3.24 -8.72 -8.80
N GLY A 28 -3.65 -9.90 -8.34
CA GLY A 28 -2.82 -10.79 -7.53
C GLY A 28 -1.88 -11.63 -8.39
N LEU A 29 -0.72 -11.98 -7.87
CA LEU A 29 0.32 -12.75 -8.60
C LEU A 29 0.46 -14.20 -8.09
N GLU A 30 -0.34 -14.57 -7.10
CA GLU A 30 -0.41 -15.89 -6.51
C GLU A 30 -1.82 -16.14 -5.98
N GLU A 31 -2.25 -17.41 -5.94
CA GLU A 31 -3.52 -17.83 -5.35
C GLU A 31 -3.45 -17.88 -3.82
N LEU A 32 -2.24 -17.99 -3.26
CA LEU A 32 -2.04 -18.10 -1.82
C LEU A 32 -2.55 -16.85 -1.10
N GLY A 33 -3.49 -17.05 -0.18
CA GLY A 33 -4.05 -15.98 0.66
C GLY A 33 -5.13 -15.14 -0.04
N VAL A 34 -5.54 -15.51 -1.26
CA VAL A 34 -6.62 -14.82 -1.99
C VAL A 34 -7.96 -15.01 -1.30
N GLU A 35 -8.28 -16.21 -0.82
CA GLU A 35 -9.53 -16.48 -0.09
C GLU A 35 -9.62 -15.59 1.15
N GLU A 36 -8.57 -15.57 1.96
CA GLU A 36 -8.48 -14.73 3.16
C GLU A 36 -8.56 -13.24 2.82
N PHE A 37 -8.03 -12.84 1.65
CA PHE A 37 -8.08 -11.46 1.19
C PHE A 37 -9.50 -11.03 0.81
N ILE A 38 -10.23 -11.91 0.13
CA ILE A 38 -11.64 -11.72 -0.25
C ILE A 38 -12.54 -11.74 0.99
N GLU A 39 -12.39 -12.76 1.85
CA GLU A 39 -13.17 -12.90 3.08
C GLU A 39 -12.97 -11.71 4.03
N GLY A 40 -11.73 -11.22 4.12
CA GLY A 40 -11.40 -10.05 4.93
C GLY A 40 -11.89 -8.72 4.34
N LYS A 41 -12.46 -8.72 3.13
CA LYS A 41 -12.97 -7.54 2.42
C LYS A 41 -11.97 -6.39 2.44
N PHE A 42 -10.72 -6.70 2.08
CA PHE A 42 -9.67 -5.67 2.04
C PHE A 42 -9.71 -4.83 0.76
N PHE A 43 -10.46 -5.27 -0.26
CA PHE A 43 -10.54 -4.58 -1.55
C PHE A 43 -11.98 -4.51 -2.06
N ASP A 44 -12.45 -3.30 -2.40
CA ASP A 44 -13.80 -3.04 -2.90
C ASP A 44 -13.87 -2.94 -4.44
N GLY A 45 -12.82 -3.39 -5.14
CA GLY A 45 -12.73 -3.45 -6.60
C GLY A 45 -12.79 -4.88 -7.15
N GLU A 46 -12.61 -4.99 -8.47
CA GLU A 46 -12.53 -6.27 -9.16
C GLU A 46 -11.14 -6.89 -8.96
N LEU A 47 -11.08 -8.19 -8.64
CA LEU A 47 -9.82 -8.89 -8.39
C LEU A 47 -9.58 -9.95 -9.47
N TYR A 48 -8.38 -9.92 -10.06
CA TYR A 48 -7.88 -10.93 -11.00
C TYR A 48 -6.60 -11.55 -10.47
N ILE A 49 -6.31 -12.79 -10.88
CA ILE A 49 -5.06 -13.48 -10.53
C ILE A 49 -4.28 -13.76 -11.81
N ASP A 50 -3.02 -13.34 -11.83
CA ASP A 50 -2.04 -13.58 -12.89
C ASP A 50 -0.92 -14.48 -12.37
N THR A 51 -1.19 -15.79 -12.37
CA THR A 51 -0.25 -16.81 -11.90
C THR A 51 1.03 -16.90 -12.74
N ASP A 52 0.98 -16.51 -14.01
CA ASP A 52 2.13 -16.47 -14.92
C ASP A 52 3.05 -15.26 -14.68
N LYS A 53 2.59 -14.33 -13.84
CA LYS A 53 3.22 -13.04 -13.53
C LYS A 53 3.54 -12.25 -14.79
N LYS A 54 2.71 -12.39 -15.82
CA LYS A 54 2.90 -11.75 -17.11
C LYS A 54 2.74 -10.23 -17.00
N SER A 55 1.66 -9.78 -16.36
CA SER A 55 1.41 -8.37 -16.08
C SER A 55 2.57 -7.74 -15.28
N PHE A 56 3.06 -8.43 -14.25
CA PHE A 56 4.20 -8.00 -13.45
C PHE A 56 5.47 -7.79 -14.29
N LYS A 57 5.76 -8.73 -15.19
CA LYS A 57 6.92 -8.68 -16.10
C LYS A 57 6.77 -7.59 -17.16
N ASP A 58 5.60 -7.50 -17.80
CA ASP A 58 5.32 -6.56 -18.88
C ASP A 58 5.35 -5.10 -18.36
N LEU A 59 4.91 -4.87 -17.12
CA LEU A 59 4.98 -3.56 -16.44
C LEU A 59 6.38 -3.23 -15.88
N ASN A 60 7.33 -4.18 -16.01
CA ASN A 60 8.68 -4.07 -15.47
C ASN A 60 8.69 -3.72 -13.98
N PHE A 61 7.73 -4.26 -13.23
CA PHE A 61 7.76 -4.21 -11.78
C PHE A 61 8.90 -5.09 -11.29
N LYS A 62 9.62 -4.63 -10.26
CA LYS A 62 10.85 -5.28 -9.79
C LYS A 62 10.60 -5.87 -8.42
N LYS A 63 11.25 -7.00 -8.14
CA LYS A 63 11.43 -7.43 -6.75
C LYS A 63 12.46 -6.52 -6.11
N LEU A 64 12.32 -6.25 -4.81
CA LEU A 64 13.33 -5.47 -4.09
C LEU A 64 14.71 -6.10 -4.27
N GLY A 65 15.63 -5.29 -4.80
CA GLY A 65 17.05 -5.55 -4.71
C GLY A 65 17.55 -5.05 -3.35
N PHE A 66 18.31 -5.88 -2.63
CA PHE A 66 18.86 -5.56 -1.30
C PHE A 66 19.66 -4.24 -1.25
N LEU A 67 20.14 -3.77 -2.40
CA LEU A 67 20.95 -2.55 -2.56
C LEU A 67 20.13 -1.25 -2.61
N ASN A 68 18.84 -1.31 -2.97
CA ASN A 68 17.98 -0.12 -3.10
C ASN A 68 17.20 0.20 -1.81
N MET A 69 17.53 -0.51 -0.73
CA MET A 69 16.81 -0.48 0.53
C MET A 69 17.30 0.69 1.38
N VAL A 70 16.57 1.81 1.43
CA VAL A 70 16.86 2.94 2.32
C VAL A 70 16.24 2.66 3.71
N PRO A 71 17.02 2.31 4.74
CA PRO A 71 16.46 1.75 5.99
C PRO A 71 15.52 2.71 6.72
N ALA A 72 15.84 4.00 6.71
CA ALA A 72 15.05 5.02 7.41
C ALA A 72 13.65 5.21 6.79
N LEU A 73 13.55 5.16 5.46
CA LEU A 73 12.27 5.32 4.76
C LEU A 73 11.38 4.10 5.01
N ILE A 74 11.95 2.90 4.89
CA ILE A 74 11.24 1.64 5.19
C ILE A 74 10.74 1.63 6.62
N ALA A 75 11.57 2.05 7.58
CA ALA A 75 11.17 2.11 8.97
C ALA A 75 10.01 3.09 9.22
N LYS A 76 9.95 4.22 8.50
CA LYS A 76 8.82 5.16 8.59
C LYS A 76 7.54 4.55 7.99
N VAL A 77 7.59 4.15 6.72
CA VAL A 77 6.42 3.64 6.00
C VAL A 77 5.89 2.34 6.64
N ALA A 78 6.77 1.45 7.09
CA ALA A 78 6.38 0.26 7.83
C ALA A 78 5.69 0.61 9.17
N ARG A 79 6.20 1.57 9.93
CA ARG A 79 5.57 2.00 11.19
C ARG A 79 4.17 2.56 10.97
N ASP A 80 4.00 3.42 9.96
CA ASP A 80 2.70 4.01 9.64
C ASP A 80 1.69 2.94 9.23
N ALA A 81 2.10 2.01 8.36
CA ALA A 81 1.23 0.92 7.94
C ALA A 81 0.95 -0.10 9.06
N VAL A 82 1.89 -0.36 9.98
CA VAL A 82 1.65 -1.14 11.21
C VAL A 82 0.60 -0.45 12.09
N ARG A 83 0.69 0.87 12.26
CA ARG A 83 -0.27 1.65 13.06
C ARG A 83 -1.68 1.55 12.49
N LYS A 84 -1.83 1.75 11.17
CA LYS A 84 -3.10 1.60 10.45
C LYS A 84 -3.63 0.16 10.53
N GLY A 85 -2.76 -0.82 10.32
CA GLY A 85 -3.10 -2.24 10.43
C GLY A 85 -3.64 -2.62 11.81
N LYS A 86 -3.01 -2.13 12.89
CA LYS A 86 -3.52 -2.32 14.27
C LYS A 86 -4.88 -1.67 14.48
N ALA A 87 -5.07 -0.43 14.03
CA ALA A 87 -6.35 0.28 14.14
C ALA A 87 -7.49 -0.47 13.41
N TRP A 88 -7.19 -1.05 12.24
CA TRP A 88 -8.15 -1.78 11.42
C TRP A 88 -8.22 -3.27 11.71
N LYS A 89 -7.50 -3.76 12.73
CA LYS A 89 -7.38 -5.18 13.09
C LYS A 89 -7.00 -6.06 11.90
N VAL A 90 -6.17 -5.53 11.00
CA VAL A 90 -5.64 -6.22 9.82
C VAL A 90 -4.41 -7.01 10.25
N GLY A 91 -4.55 -8.33 10.36
CA GLY A 91 -3.42 -9.23 10.63
C GLY A 91 -2.49 -9.39 9.43
N GLY A 92 -1.25 -9.79 9.68
CA GLY A 92 -0.33 -10.30 8.68
C GLY A 92 0.20 -11.66 9.08
N ASP A 93 0.24 -12.58 8.14
CA ASP A 93 1.14 -13.71 8.19
C ASP A 93 2.36 -13.43 7.29
N MET A 94 3.43 -14.19 7.50
CA MET A 94 4.64 -14.14 6.65
C MET A 94 4.54 -15.17 5.51
N LYS A 95 3.32 -15.46 5.04
CA LYS A 95 3.09 -16.39 3.93
C LYS A 95 3.11 -15.62 2.61
N GLY A 96 3.70 -16.21 1.57
CA GLY A 96 3.86 -15.60 0.24
C GLY A 96 5.22 -14.92 0.02
N ASP A 97 5.37 -14.24 -1.13
CA ASP A 97 6.61 -13.54 -1.49
C ASP A 97 6.63 -12.12 -0.93
N GLY A 98 7.14 -11.97 0.30
CA GLY A 98 7.22 -10.68 0.99
C GLY A 98 8.15 -9.63 0.37
N PHE A 99 8.93 -9.98 -0.66
CA PHE A 99 9.83 -9.08 -1.39
C PHE A 99 9.29 -8.68 -2.77
N GLN A 100 8.10 -9.17 -3.12
CA GLN A 100 7.42 -8.80 -4.34
C GLN A 100 6.76 -7.44 -4.15
N ASN A 101 7.40 -6.41 -4.71
CA ASN A 101 6.75 -5.11 -4.87
C ASN A 101 5.70 -5.20 -5.97
N GLY A 102 4.83 -4.20 -6.02
CA GLY A 102 3.90 -3.99 -7.11
C GLY A 102 3.92 -2.53 -7.52
N GLY A 103 2.74 -2.03 -7.84
CA GLY A 103 2.55 -0.67 -8.29
C GLY A 103 1.09 -0.40 -8.58
N LEU A 104 0.83 0.80 -9.08
CA LEU A 104 -0.47 1.26 -9.50
C LEU A 104 -0.35 1.94 -10.85
N LEU A 105 -1.30 1.64 -11.74
CA LEU A 105 -1.45 2.36 -12.99
C LEU A 105 -2.84 2.96 -13.07
N VAL A 106 -2.90 4.20 -13.52
CA VAL A 106 -4.13 4.83 -14.00
C VAL A 106 -4.06 4.84 -15.52
N VAL A 107 -5.03 4.24 -16.17
CA VAL A 107 -5.04 4.05 -17.62
C VAL A 107 -6.27 4.74 -18.21
N ALA A 108 -6.07 5.43 -19.32
CA ALA A 108 -7.16 6.04 -20.08
C ALA A 108 -8.10 4.96 -20.64
N PRO A 109 -9.35 5.34 -21.01
CA PRO A 109 -10.30 4.41 -21.60
C PRO A 109 -9.67 3.59 -22.74
N LYS A 110 -10.05 2.30 -22.80
CA LYS A 110 -9.56 1.33 -23.81
C LYS A 110 -8.05 1.04 -23.77
N GLY A 111 -7.32 1.50 -22.74
CA GLY A 111 -5.89 1.23 -22.66
C GLY A 111 -5.03 2.11 -23.56
N GLU A 112 -5.56 3.23 -24.07
CA GLU A 112 -4.89 4.05 -25.08
C GLU A 112 -3.60 4.71 -24.56
N LYS A 113 -3.56 5.07 -23.27
CA LYS A 113 -2.40 5.67 -22.61
C LYS A 113 -2.42 5.44 -21.10
N VAL A 114 -1.24 5.40 -20.50
CA VAL A 114 -1.05 5.46 -19.05
C VAL A 114 -1.06 6.93 -18.63
N LEU A 115 -1.96 7.30 -17.72
CA LEU A 115 -2.11 8.65 -17.17
C LEU A 115 -1.22 8.87 -15.94
N PHE A 116 -1.05 7.82 -15.14
CA PHE A 116 -0.22 7.82 -13.95
C PHE A 116 0.35 6.42 -13.72
N GLU A 117 1.61 6.36 -13.31
CA GLU A 117 2.29 5.12 -12.97
C GLU A 117 3.03 5.33 -11.64
N PHE A 118 2.79 4.43 -10.71
CA PHE A 118 3.52 4.35 -9.45
C PHE A 118 4.14 2.97 -9.34
N LYS A 119 5.46 2.90 -9.13
CA LYS A 119 6.18 1.65 -8.86
C LYS A 119 6.63 1.68 -7.41
N GLN A 120 6.29 0.64 -6.66
CA GLN A 120 6.73 0.51 -5.29
C GLN A 120 8.24 0.23 -5.28
N ASP A 121 9.00 1.06 -4.57
CA ASP A 121 10.41 0.79 -4.29
C ASP A 121 10.56 -0.09 -3.05
N ASN A 122 9.67 0.06 -2.05
CA ASN A 122 9.62 -0.74 -0.82
C ASN A 122 8.26 -1.44 -0.62
N PRO A 123 8.17 -2.54 0.17
CA PRO A 123 6.94 -3.33 0.28
C PRO A 123 5.78 -2.61 0.97
N ALA A 124 6.06 -1.51 1.66
CA ALA A 124 5.08 -0.71 2.38
C ALA A 124 4.66 0.56 1.62
N ASP A 125 5.37 0.91 0.54
CA ASP A 125 5.06 2.10 -0.26
C ASP A 125 3.71 1.92 -0.96
N HIS A 126 2.97 2.99 -1.18
CA HIS A 126 1.72 2.97 -1.95
C HIS A 126 1.51 4.34 -2.58
N ALA A 127 0.76 4.39 -3.67
CA ALA A 127 0.41 5.65 -4.31
C ALA A 127 -0.52 6.47 -3.39
N ASP A 128 -0.32 7.79 -3.36
CA ASP A 128 -1.24 8.67 -2.64
C ASP A 128 -2.59 8.72 -3.36
N ASN A 129 -3.67 8.60 -2.58
CA ASN A 129 -5.03 8.72 -3.05
C ASN A 129 -5.28 10.08 -3.74
N SER A 130 -4.65 11.16 -3.30
CA SER A 130 -4.78 12.46 -3.95
C SER A 130 -4.19 12.47 -5.36
N ASP A 131 -3.05 11.82 -5.56
CA ASP A 131 -2.35 11.78 -6.85
C ASP A 131 -3.15 10.94 -7.87
N ILE A 132 -3.74 9.83 -7.40
CA ILE A 132 -4.63 8.99 -8.21
C ILE A 132 -5.85 9.79 -8.69
N LEU A 133 -6.52 10.51 -7.79
CA LEU A 133 -7.71 11.31 -8.13
C LEU A 133 -7.34 12.48 -9.06
N GLN A 134 -6.22 13.15 -8.83
CA GLN A 134 -5.73 14.22 -9.71
C GLN A 134 -5.42 13.70 -11.11
N ALA A 135 -4.79 12.52 -11.25
CA ALA A 135 -4.52 11.89 -12.53
C ALA A 135 -5.81 11.58 -13.32
N LEU A 136 -6.91 11.33 -12.61
CA LEU A 136 -8.25 11.12 -13.18
C LEU A 136 -9.04 12.42 -13.38
N SER A 137 -8.48 13.58 -13.02
CA SER A 137 -9.19 14.87 -13.00
C SER A 137 -10.46 14.86 -12.13
N ILE A 138 -10.44 14.09 -11.04
CA ILE A 138 -11.52 14.02 -10.05
C ILE A 138 -11.15 14.96 -8.90
N GLU A 139 -12.10 15.80 -8.47
CA GLU A 139 -11.90 16.66 -7.31
C GLU A 139 -11.60 15.82 -6.06
N VAL A 140 -10.50 16.14 -5.38
CA VAL A 140 -10.10 15.44 -4.15
C VAL A 140 -11.06 15.83 -3.03
N PRO A 141 -11.86 14.88 -2.50
CA PRO A 141 -12.75 15.12 -1.37
C PRO A 141 -11.95 15.58 -0.14
N THR A 142 -12.49 16.54 0.61
CA THR A 142 -11.82 17.11 1.80
C THR A 142 -11.50 16.07 2.86
N ASP A 143 -12.33 15.05 3.03
CA ASP A 143 -12.14 13.92 3.95
C ASP A 143 -10.93 13.04 3.61
N LEU A 144 -10.47 13.04 2.35
CA LEU A 144 -9.27 12.34 1.92
C LEU A 144 -7.99 13.19 2.01
N LYS A 145 -8.13 14.52 2.12
CA LYS A 145 -7.00 15.46 2.33
C LYS A 145 -6.48 15.45 3.76
N ASP A 146 -7.35 15.21 4.73
CA ASP A 146 -6.98 15.22 6.15
C ASP A 146 -6.25 13.92 6.60
N ALA A 147 -6.37 12.85 5.81
CA ALA A 147 -5.65 11.59 6.06
C ALA A 147 -4.16 11.64 5.65
N THR A 148 -3.78 12.62 4.83
CA THR A 148 -2.39 12.84 4.36
C THR A 148 -1.70 14.00 5.08
N ALA A 149 -2.43 14.81 5.86
CA ALA A 149 -1.86 15.79 6.78
C ALA A 149 -1.31 15.11 8.04
N VAL A 150 -0.19 14.41 7.91
CA VAL A 150 0.70 14.17 9.04
C VAL A 150 1.27 15.52 9.47
N ASP A 151 0.62 16.08 10.48
CA ASP A 151 1.08 17.12 11.39
C ASP A 151 2.61 17.30 11.40
N GLU A 152 3.06 18.36 10.74
CA GLU A 152 4.44 18.83 10.71
C GLU A 152 4.82 19.57 12.02
N SER A 153 4.03 19.43 13.09
CA SER A 153 4.23 20.14 14.36
C SER A 153 4.28 19.26 15.61
N VAL A 154 4.70 18.00 15.50
CA VAL A 154 5.19 17.27 16.69
C VAL A 154 6.66 17.64 16.93
N LYS A 155 6.87 18.65 17.78
CA LYS A 155 8.16 18.87 18.45
C LYS A 155 8.58 17.57 19.13
N VAL A 156 9.65 16.96 18.61
CA VAL A 156 10.36 15.86 19.27
C VAL A 156 10.90 16.39 20.57
N THR A 157 10.26 16.06 21.69
CA THR A 157 10.92 16.05 22.99
C THR A 157 11.51 14.67 23.17
N ASP A 158 12.84 14.59 23.07
CA ASP A 158 13.66 13.42 23.38
C ASP A 158 13.51 13.09 24.87
N GLN A 159 12.49 12.34 25.24
CA GLN A 159 12.45 11.71 26.55
C GLN A 159 11.57 10.47 26.50
N GLU A 160 12.24 9.31 26.49
CA GLU A 160 11.78 7.95 26.86
C GLU A 160 12.26 6.89 25.85
N CYS A 161 13.58 6.66 25.86
CA CYS A 161 14.20 5.44 25.31
C CYS A 161 15.42 5.04 26.17
N GLU A 162 15.24 4.78 27.47
CA GLU A 162 16.33 4.22 28.30
C GLU A 162 15.98 3.04 29.23
N GLU A 163 14.74 2.52 29.29
CA GLU A 163 14.43 1.43 30.24
C GLU A 163 14.23 0.02 29.63
N ALA A 164 14.55 -0.20 28.35
CA ALA A 164 14.33 -1.50 27.70
C ALA A 164 15.59 -2.36 27.46
N CYS A 165 16.79 -1.95 27.90
CA CYS A 165 18.04 -2.64 27.58
C CYS A 165 18.90 -3.08 28.79
N ALA A 166 18.31 -3.41 29.94
CA ALA A 166 19.03 -4.10 31.01
C ALA A 166 18.85 -5.63 30.91
N MET A 167 19.91 -6.35 30.50
CA MET A 167 19.96 -7.82 30.59
C MET A 167 20.01 -8.26 32.07
N PRO A 168 19.35 -9.37 32.47
CA PRO A 168 19.49 -9.90 33.82
C PRO A 168 20.87 -10.55 34.01
N ALA A 169 21.57 -10.16 35.08
CA ALA A 169 22.80 -10.81 35.52
C ALA A 169 22.51 -12.19 36.12
N LYS A 170 23.30 -13.19 35.71
CA LYS A 170 23.29 -14.56 36.25
C LYS A 170 23.83 -14.56 37.68
N ASN A 171 23.12 -15.24 38.60
CA ASN A 171 23.69 -15.80 39.83
C ASN A 171 23.98 -17.28 39.60
#